data_AF-A0A3D5J3E9-F1
#
_entry.id   AF-A0A3D5J3E9-F1
#
_cell.length_a   1.000
_cell.length_b   1.000
_cell.length_c   1.000
_cell.angle_alpha   90.00
_cell.angle_beta   90.00
_cell.angle_gamma   90.00
#
_symmetry.space_group_name_H-M   'P 1'
#
loop_
_entity.id
_entity.type
_entity.pdbx_description
1 polymer ?
#
loop_
_entity_poly.entity_id
_entity_poly.type
_entity_poly.pdbx_seq_one_letter_code
_entity_poly.pdbx_strand_id
1 'polypeptide(L)'
;GRLSENENPVSFLKYANDAPPIVCFSKVYDHPFNPKTNFAAVMTCSQANEACPFVPGAEARISFTFEDPKINDGTPQELEKYQEKSKEIATDLLYVFSKAKELSK
;
A
#
# COMPACT_ATOMS: atom_id res chain seq x y z
N GLY A 1 7.76 13.63 2.81
CA GLY A 1 7.67 14.51 4.00
C GLY A 1 6.25 14.52 4.54
N ARG A 2 6.02 15.11 5.72
CA ARG A 2 4.66 15.33 6.27
C ARG A 2 4.13 16.70 5.85
N LEU A 3 2.81 16.78 5.66
CA LEU A 3 2.03 17.99 5.37
C LEU A 3 1.12 18.37 6.55
N SER A 4 0.74 17.42 7.40
CA SER A 4 -0.01 17.66 8.64
C SER A 4 0.45 16.76 9.80
N GLU A 5 0.22 17.22 11.04
CA GLU A 5 0.54 16.50 12.28
C GLU A 5 -0.69 16.15 13.12
N ASN A 6 -1.86 16.09 12.49
CA ASN A 6 -3.10 15.64 13.12
C ASN A 6 -3.16 14.10 13.24
N GLU A 7 -4.21 13.57 13.88
CA GLU A 7 -4.42 12.13 14.11
C GLU A 7 -4.40 11.28 12.83
N ASN A 8 -4.80 11.87 11.69
CA ASN A 8 -4.67 11.26 10.36
C ASN A 8 -3.69 12.07 9.50
N PRO A 9 -2.37 11.87 9.69
CA PRO A 9 -1.36 12.72 9.08
C PRO A 9 -1.34 12.56 7.56
N VAL A 10 -1.32 13.69 6.87
CA VAL A 10 -1.15 13.77 5.43
C VAL A 10 0.34 13.88 5.12
N SER A 11 0.82 13.10 4.16
CA SER A 11 2.21 13.06 3.74
C SER A 11 2.32 13.21 2.22
N PHE A 12 3.54 13.51 1.75
CA PHE A 12 3.85 13.51 0.33
C PHE A 12 5.10 12.68 0.01
N LEU A 13 5.08 12.01 -1.14
CA LEU A 13 6.17 11.22 -1.71
C LEU A 13 6.57 11.80 -3.06
N LYS A 14 7.88 12.01 -3.27
CA LYS A 14 8.44 12.31 -4.60
C LYS A 14 9.26 11.12 -5.06
N TYR A 15 9.02 10.67 -6.29
CA TYR A 15 9.80 9.61 -6.93
C TYR A 15 10.79 10.14 -7.99
N ALA A 16 10.64 11.39 -8.43
CA ALA A 16 11.56 12.10 -9.31
C ALA A 16 11.53 13.61 -9.00
N ASN A 17 12.59 14.34 -9.37
CA ASN A 17 12.68 15.79 -9.14
C ASN A 17 11.56 16.55 -9.86
N ASP A 18 11.31 16.15 -11.10
CA ASP A 18 10.42 16.85 -12.04
C ASP A 18 8.99 16.31 -12.03
N ALA A 19 8.73 15.27 -11.23
CA ALA A 19 7.40 14.72 -11.07
C ALA A 19 6.61 15.45 -9.97
N PRO A 20 5.29 15.64 -10.16
CA PRO A 20 4.41 16.07 -9.08
C PRO A 20 4.50 15.10 -7.88
N PRO A 21 4.49 15.61 -6.64
CA PRO A 21 4.46 14.76 -5.46
C PRO A 21 3.14 13.99 -5.35
N ILE A 22 3.22 12.74 -4.89
CA ILE A 22 2.06 11.91 -4.57
C ILE A 22 1.64 12.23 -3.14
N VAL A 23 0.36 12.57 -2.94
CA VAL A 23 -0.19 12.86 -1.60
C VAL A 23 -0.79 11.57 -1.02
N CYS A 24 -0.35 11.22 0.19
CA CYS A 24 -0.68 9.98 0.88
C CYS A 24 -1.29 10.28 2.25
N PHE A 25 -2.42 9.65 2.57
CA PHE A 25 -3.08 9.68 3.88
C PHE A 25 -4.06 8.52 3.96
N SER A 26 -4.37 8.07 5.17
CA SER A 26 -5.34 6.99 5.41
C SER A 26 -6.75 7.48 5.12
N LYS A 27 -7.49 6.70 4.33
CA LYS A 27 -8.86 7.04 3.89
C LYS A 27 -9.62 5.79 3.51
N VAL A 28 -10.94 5.88 3.59
CA VAL A 28 -11.86 4.85 3.08
C VAL A 28 -11.80 4.77 1.55
N TYR A 29 -12.19 3.62 0.99
CA TYR A 29 -12.03 3.35 -0.44
C TYR A 29 -12.84 4.30 -1.33
N ASP A 30 -14.01 4.76 -0.88
CA ASP A 30 -14.93 5.63 -1.61
C ASP A 30 -14.63 7.13 -1.45
N HIS A 31 -13.63 7.48 -0.63
CA HIS A 31 -13.24 8.85 -0.36
C HIS A 31 -13.04 9.65 -1.67
N PRO A 32 -13.55 10.91 -1.78
CA PRO A 32 -13.51 11.69 -3.02
C PRO A 32 -12.10 11.95 -3.59
N PHE A 33 -11.08 11.89 -2.74
CA PHE A 33 -9.67 12.01 -3.13
C PHE A 33 -9.18 10.80 -3.97
N ASN A 34 -9.78 9.62 -3.81
CA ASN A 34 -9.36 8.45 -4.58
C ASN A 34 -9.76 8.60 -6.06
N PRO A 35 -8.91 8.11 -6.98
CA PRO A 35 -9.25 8.11 -8.40
C PRO A 35 -10.52 7.28 -8.63
N LYS A 36 -11.30 7.69 -9.63
CA LYS A 36 -12.54 6.98 -10.03
C LYS A 36 -12.32 6.02 -11.20
N THR A 37 -11.26 6.21 -11.97
CA THR A 37 -10.86 5.37 -13.12
C THR A 37 -9.33 5.38 -13.26
N ASN A 38 -8.79 4.52 -14.13
CA ASN A 38 -7.36 4.46 -14.49
C ASN A 38 -6.43 4.23 -13.29
N PHE A 39 -6.80 3.29 -12.42
CA PHE A 39 -5.99 2.90 -11.27
C PHE A 39 -5.94 1.38 -11.11
N ALA A 40 -4.90 0.89 -10.46
CA ALA A 40 -4.83 -0.50 -10.00
C ALA A 40 -5.15 -0.55 -8.51
N ALA A 41 -5.96 -1.53 -8.11
CA ALA A 41 -6.28 -1.80 -6.72
C ALA A 41 -5.41 -2.97 -6.22
N VAL A 42 -4.55 -2.71 -5.25
CA VAL A 42 -3.68 -3.74 -4.63
C VAL A 42 -4.22 -4.08 -3.25
N MET A 43 -4.68 -5.32 -3.07
CA MET A 43 -5.21 -5.81 -1.79
C MET A 43 -4.08 -6.44 -0.98
N THR A 44 -3.69 -5.81 0.12
CA THR A 44 -2.51 -6.21 0.90
C THR A 44 -2.80 -7.09 2.10
N CYS A 45 -4.05 -7.20 2.54
CA CYS A 45 -4.46 -8.15 3.59
C CYS A 45 -5.56 -9.07 3.07
N SER A 46 -5.60 -10.30 3.59
CA SER A 46 -6.60 -11.31 3.23
C SER A 46 -8.02 -10.81 3.48
N GLN A 47 -8.24 -10.11 4.60
CA GLN A 47 -9.53 -9.51 4.94
C GLN A 47 -10.01 -8.51 3.88
N ALA A 48 -9.15 -7.60 3.41
CA ALA A 48 -9.52 -6.65 2.35
C ALA A 48 -9.76 -7.35 1.01
N ASN A 49 -8.97 -8.39 0.72
CA ASN A 49 -9.16 -9.19 -0.49
C ASN A 49 -10.50 -9.93 -0.49
N GLU A 50 -10.95 -10.46 0.64
CA GLU A 50 -12.25 -11.15 0.75
C GLU A 50 -13.42 -10.16 0.81
N ALA A 51 -13.27 -9.05 1.54
CA ALA A 51 -14.33 -8.07 1.74
C ALA A 51 -14.67 -7.27 0.47
N CYS A 52 -13.76 -7.20 -0.50
CA CYS A 52 -13.93 -6.38 -1.70
C CYS A 52 -13.57 -7.16 -2.97
N PRO A 53 -14.42 -8.10 -3.44
CA PRO A 53 -14.15 -8.90 -4.64
C PRO A 53 -14.15 -8.06 -5.92
N PHE A 54 -14.79 -6.88 -5.90
CA PHE A 54 -14.90 -5.97 -7.03
C PHE A 54 -14.58 -4.54 -6.60
N VAL A 55 -13.68 -3.88 -7.34
CA VAL A 55 -13.31 -2.48 -7.15
C VAL A 55 -13.72 -1.69 -8.40
N PRO A 56 -14.83 -0.93 -8.37
CA PRO A 56 -15.29 -0.18 -9.53
C PRO A 56 -14.24 0.80 -10.04
N GLY A 57 -14.04 0.83 -11.37
CA GLY A 57 -13.10 1.75 -12.02
C GLY A 57 -11.63 1.35 -11.97
N ALA A 58 -11.28 0.27 -11.26
CA ALA A 58 -9.93 -0.28 -11.29
C ALA A 58 -9.67 -1.00 -12.62
N GLU A 59 -8.55 -0.72 -13.28
CA GLU A 59 -8.09 -1.45 -14.47
C GLU A 59 -7.59 -2.85 -14.13
N ALA A 60 -7.02 -2.98 -12.93
CA ALA A 60 -6.52 -4.25 -12.40
C ALA A 60 -6.83 -4.34 -10.90
N ARG A 61 -7.17 -5.55 -10.47
CA ARG A 61 -7.32 -5.90 -9.05
C ARG A 61 -6.30 -6.99 -8.73
N ILE A 62 -5.31 -6.63 -7.91
CA ILE A 62 -4.15 -7.46 -7.62
C ILE A 62 -4.25 -7.92 -6.16
N SER A 63 -4.30 -9.23 -5.96
CA SER A 63 -4.20 -9.83 -4.63
C SER A 63 -2.73 -9.98 -4.26
N PHE A 64 -2.24 -9.16 -3.35
CA PHE A 64 -0.86 -9.16 -2.87
C PHE A 64 -0.86 -9.24 -1.33
N THR A 65 -1.45 -10.31 -0.83
CA THR A 65 -1.90 -10.44 0.56
C THR A 65 -0.79 -10.90 1.49
N PHE A 66 -0.73 -10.29 2.66
CA PHE A 66 0.11 -10.69 3.77
C PHE A 66 -0.74 -10.87 5.04
N GLU A 67 -0.24 -11.68 5.98
CA GLU A 67 -0.78 -11.72 7.33
C GLU A 67 -0.55 -10.38 8.04
N ASP A 68 -1.62 -9.81 8.60
CA ASP A 68 -1.57 -8.54 9.32
C ASP A 68 -0.81 -8.71 10.65
N PRO A 69 0.33 -8.02 10.86
CA PRO A 69 1.13 -8.20 12.06
C PRO A 69 0.40 -7.71 13.33
N LYS A 70 -0.71 -6.96 13.15
CA LYS A 70 -1.58 -6.46 14.21
C LYS A 70 -2.08 -7.53 15.19
N ILE A 71 -2.09 -8.81 14.79
CA ILE A 71 -2.42 -9.92 15.70
C ILE A 71 -1.47 -10.01 16.90
N ASN A 72 -0.28 -9.37 16.82
CA ASN A 72 0.73 -9.33 17.87
C ASN A 72 0.71 -8.01 18.65
N ASP A 73 -0.27 -7.12 18.44
CA ASP A 73 -0.41 -5.87 19.18
C ASP A 73 -0.50 -6.14 20.69
N GLY A 74 0.28 -5.41 21.47
CA GLY A 74 0.37 -5.53 22.92
C GLY A 74 1.15 -6.75 23.42
N THR A 75 1.71 -7.56 22.51
CA THR A 75 2.56 -8.71 22.89
C THR A 75 4.04 -8.31 22.96
N PRO A 76 4.88 -9.05 23.70
CA PRO A 76 6.33 -8.84 23.68
C PRO A 76 6.97 -8.98 22.29
N GLN A 77 6.30 -9.69 21.37
CA GLN A 77 6.77 -9.96 20.01
C GLN A 77 6.31 -8.91 18.98
N GLU A 78 5.54 -7.90 19.38
CA GLU A 78 4.97 -6.89 18.47
C GLU A 78 6.03 -6.32 17.51
N LEU A 79 7.10 -5.74 18.06
CA LEU A 79 8.15 -5.09 17.27
C LEU A 79 8.83 -6.06 16.29
N GLU A 80 9.13 -7.28 16.74
CA GLU A 80 9.76 -8.31 15.90
C GLU A 80 8.86 -8.69 14.73
N LYS A 81 7.57 -8.92 15.00
CA LYS A 81 6.59 -9.36 14.00
C LYS A 81 6.33 -8.28 12.95
N TYR A 82 6.25 -7.01 13.36
CA TYR A 82 6.17 -5.88 12.42
C TYR A 82 7.42 -5.76 11.54
N GLN A 83 8.61 -5.99 12.10
CA GLN A 83 9.86 -5.95 11.33
C GLN A 83 9.98 -7.12 10.34
N GLU A 84 9.64 -8.34 10.77
CA GLU A 84 9.58 -9.52 9.90
C GLU A 84 8.65 -9.26 8.71
N LYS A 85 7.43 -8.79 8.98
CA LYS A 85 6.45 -8.50 7.94
C LYS A 85 6.92 -7.40 6.99
N SER A 86 7.54 -6.36 7.52
CA SER A 86 8.10 -5.28 6.68
C SER A 86 9.21 -5.81 5.75
N LYS A 87 10.04 -6.75 6.19
CA LYS A 87 11.10 -7.35 5.37
C LYS A 87 10.53 -8.25 4.26
N GLU A 88 9.48 -9.01 4.58
CA GLU A 88 8.75 -9.83 3.62
C GLU A 88 8.18 -8.96 2.48
N ILE A 89 7.41 -7.91 2.82
CA ILE A 89 6.84 -6.97 1.86
C ILE A 89 7.94 -6.32 0.99
N ALA A 90 9.05 -5.90 1.61
CA ALA A 90 10.16 -5.29 0.89
C ALA A 90 10.83 -6.25 -0.10
N THR A 91 10.97 -7.54 0.28
CA THR A 91 11.56 -8.57 -0.55
C THR A 91 10.71 -8.84 -1.79
N ASP A 92 9.40 -8.98 -1.61
CA ASP A 92 8.49 -9.24 -2.71
C ASP A 92 8.39 -8.04 -3.66
N LEU A 93 8.32 -6.81 -3.12
CA LEU A 93 8.34 -5.61 -3.93
C LEU A 93 9.65 -5.48 -4.72
N LEU A 94 10.81 -5.78 -4.11
CA LEU A 94 12.09 -5.79 -4.82
C LEU A 94 12.06 -6.74 -6.02
N TYR A 95 11.52 -7.94 -5.84
CA TYR A 95 11.36 -8.89 -6.94
C TYR A 95 10.45 -8.35 -8.04
N VAL A 96 9.27 -7.81 -7.69
CA VAL A 96 8.34 -7.20 -8.65
C VAL A 96 9.01 -6.09 -9.44
N PHE A 97 9.71 -5.15 -8.79
CA PHE A 97 10.41 -4.07 -9.48
C PHE A 97 11.57 -4.56 -10.34
N SER A 98 12.25 -5.64 -9.94
CA SER A 98 13.28 -6.28 -10.78
C SER A 98 12.71 -6.79 -12.09
N LYS A 99 11.50 -7.37 -12.07
CA LYS A 99 10.79 -7.86 -13.25
C LYS A 99 10.19 -6.74 -14.08
N ALA A 100 9.65 -5.71 -13.45
CA ALA A 100 9.18 -4.52 -14.16
C ALA A 100 10.30 -3.88 -14.99
N LYS A 101 11.52 -3.81 -14.44
CA LYS A 101 12.70 -3.30 -15.14
C LYS A 101 13.12 -4.16 -16.35
N GLU A 102 12.90 -5.47 -16.31
CA GLU A 102 13.16 -6.35 -17.45
C GLU A 102 12.15 -6.10 -18.58
N LEU A 103 10.88 -5.83 -18.24
CA LEU A 103 9.78 -5.60 -19.19
C LEU A 103 9.77 -4.17 -19.77
N SER A 104 10.38 -3.20 -19.09
CA SER A 104 10.45 -1.81 -19.54
C SER A 104 11.64 -1.53 -20.47
N LYS A 105 12.35 -2.57 -20.91
CA LYS A 105 13.41 -2.50 -21.94
C LYS A 105 12.82 -2.80 -23.31
#